data_AF-A0A2G9G3H8-F1
#
_entry.id   AF-A0A2G9G3H8-F1
#
_cell.length_a   1.000
_cell.length_b   1.000
_cell.length_c   1.000
_cell.angle_alpha   90.00
_cell.angle_beta   90.00
_cell.angle_gamma   90.00
#
_symmetry.space_group_name_H-M   'P 1'
#
loop_
_entity.id
_entity.type
_entity.pdbx_description
1 polymer ?
#
loop_
_entity_poly.entity_id
_entity_poly.type
_entity_poly.pdbx_seq_one_letter_code
_entity_poly.pdbx_strand_id
1 'polypeptide(L)'
;MAWCIKGVNRSASAAFEPEGAYMAAGTMAGAVDLQFSSSANLDIFELDFVSDDRQLVLAGTTPSSERFNRLSWGKGPANSEEYSLGLIAGGMVDGNIGLWNPKALIW
;
A
#
# COMPACT_ATOMS: atom_id res chain seq x y z
N MET A 1 14.68 -16.20 15.88
CA MET A 1 14.96 -16.31 14.44
C MET A 1 13.69 -16.02 13.69
N ALA A 2 13.59 -14.87 13.03
CA ALA A 2 12.39 -14.51 12.29
C ALA A 2 12.49 -15.07 10.86
N TRP A 3 11.57 -15.93 10.46
CA TRP A 3 11.39 -16.47 9.10
C TRP A 3 10.85 -15.42 8.11
N CYS A 4 11.10 -14.13 8.38
CA CYS A 4 10.58 -12.99 7.63
C CYS A 4 11.58 -12.61 6.53
N ILE A 5 11.10 -12.53 5.29
CA ILE A 5 11.91 -12.24 4.09
C ILE A 5 12.14 -10.73 3.96
N LYS A 6 11.07 -9.93 4.03
CA LYS A 6 11.08 -8.46 4.04
C LYS A 6 10.10 -7.94 5.10
N GLY A 7 10.38 -6.78 5.67
CA GLY A 7 9.53 -6.18 6.69
C GLY A 7 9.63 -4.65 6.73
N VAL A 8 8.59 -4.05 7.31
CA VAL A 8 8.52 -2.62 7.63
C VAL A 8 7.73 -2.47 8.94
N ASN A 9 8.13 -1.53 9.81
CA ASN A 9 7.42 -1.30 11.06
C ASN A 9 6.24 -0.33 10.84
N ARG A 10 5.08 -0.85 10.44
CA ARG A 10 3.84 -0.08 10.26
C ARG A 10 2.62 -0.92 10.66
N SER A 11 1.63 -0.28 11.28
CA SER A 11 0.29 -0.85 11.41
C SER A 11 -0.51 -0.52 10.16
N ALA A 12 -0.64 -1.48 9.25
CA ALA A 12 -1.23 -1.25 7.94
C ALA A 12 -2.21 -2.35 7.53
N SER A 13 -3.26 -1.94 6.80
CA SER A 13 -3.96 -2.85 5.89
C SER A 13 -3.09 -3.02 4.64
N ALA A 14 -2.95 -4.23 4.11
CA ALA A 14 -2.07 -4.50 2.97
C ALA A 14 -2.82 -5.15 1.81
N ALA A 15 -2.36 -4.88 0.59
CA ALA A 15 -2.79 -5.55 -0.63
C ALA A 15 -1.61 -5.74 -1.57
N PHE A 16 -1.45 -6.94 -2.13
CA PHE A 16 -0.41 -7.23 -3.10
C PHE A 16 -0.86 -6.82 -4.49
N GLU A 17 0.07 -6.25 -5.27
CA GLU A 17 -0.15 -6.09 -6.70
C GLU A 17 -0.36 -7.51 -7.32
N PRO A 18 -1.31 -7.68 -8.27
CA PRO A 18 -1.70 -9.01 -8.71
C PRO A 18 -0.65 -9.86 -9.45
N GLU A 19 0.34 -9.28 -10.12
CA GLU A 19 1.22 -9.99 -11.07
C GLU A 19 2.71 -9.57 -11.05
N GLY A 20 3.15 -8.91 -10.00
CA GLY A 20 4.33 -8.07 -10.03
C GLY A 20 4.91 -7.84 -8.63
N ALA A 21 5.80 -6.85 -8.55
CA ALA A 21 6.73 -6.71 -7.45
C ALA A 21 6.35 -5.59 -6.48
N TYR A 22 5.06 -5.26 -6.33
CA TYR A 22 4.64 -4.19 -5.42
C TYR A 22 3.61 -4.67 -4.40
N MET A 23 3.55 -3.97 -3.27
CA MET A 23 2.46 -4.07 -2.31
C MET A 23 2.03 -2.68 -1.84
N ALA A 24 0.72 -2.51 -1.67
CA ALA A 24 0.15 -1.33 -1.05
C ALA A 24 -0.01 -1.57 0.46
N ALA A 25 0.26 -0.54 1.25
CA ALA A 25 0.06 -0.53 2.68
C ALA A 25 -0.59 0.79 3.11
N GLY A 26 -1.83 0.72 3.55
CA GLY A 26 -2.60 1.88 4.02
C GLY A 26 -2.62 1.92 5.54
N THR A 27 -2.46 3.10 6.13
CA THR A 27 -2.50 3.27 7.59
C THR A 27 -3.76 2.63 8.19
N MET A 28 -3.58 1.64 9.06
CA MET A 28 -4.69 0.84 9.58
C MET A 28 -5.59 1.65 10.52
N ALA A 29 -6.90 1.45 10.38
CA ALA A 29 -7.89 1.94 11.33
C ALA A 29 -7.60 1.43 12.76
N GLY A 30 -7.77 2.30 13.75
CA GLY A 30 -7.50 1.97 15.15
C GLY A 30 -6.01 1.86 15.52
N ALA A 31 -5.08 2.02 14.57
CA ALA A 31 -3.66 2.11 14.90
C ALA A 31 -3.39 3.42 15.67
N VAL A 32 -2.77 3.32 16.84
CA VAL A 32 -2.26 4.47 17.58
C VAL A 32 -0.75 4.46 17.42
N ASP A 33 -0.20 5.41 16.66
CA ASP A 33 1.25 5.57 16.66
C ASP A 33 1.72 6.23 17.96
N LEU A 34 3.00 6.05 18.29
CA LEU A 34 3.61 6.56 19.52
C LEU A 34 3.58 8.10 19.62
N GLN A 35 3.29 8.79 18.52
CA GLN A 35 3.25 10.24 18.40
C GLN A 35 1.81 10.78 18.40
N PHE A 36 0.80 9.90 18.56
CA PHE A 36 -0.61 10.22 18.46
C PHE A 36 -0.97 10.98 17.16
N SER A 37 -0.30 10.67 16.05
CA SER A 37 -0.63 11.29 14.77
C SER A 37 -2.01 10.83 14.30
N SER A 38 -2.77 11.76 13.72
CA SER A 38 -4.00 11.46 12.99
C SER A 38 -3.77 11.26 11.50
N SER A 39 -2.52 11.36 11.02
CA SER A 39 -2.20 11.20 9.60
C SER A 39 -2.50 9.79 9.10
N ALA A 40 -3.12 9.70 7.93
CA ALA A 40 -3.30 8.45 7.20
C ALA A 40 -2.65 8.57 5.83
N ASN A 41 -1.96 7.52 5.39
CA ASN A 41 -1.30 7.47 4.10
C ASN A 41 -1.58 6.14 3.42
N LEU A 42 -1.51 6.15 2.09
CA LEU A 42 -1.35 4.97 1.25
C LEU A 42 0.11 4.93 0.77
N ASP A 43 0.86 3.94 1.26
CA ASP A 43 2.24 3.69 0.86
C ASP A 43 2.29 2.54 -0.15
N ILE A 44 3.20 2.62 -1.11
CA ILE A 44 3.53 1.54 -2.04
C ILE A 44 4.97 1.11 -1.77
N PHE A 45 5.17 -0.19 -1.58
CA PHE A 45 6.49 -0.79 -1.37
C PHE A 45 6.85 -1.70 -2.54
N GLU A 46 8.11 -1.65 -2.94
CA GLU A 46 8.71 -2.63 -3.85
C GLU A 46 9.14 -3.88 -3.08
N LEU A 47 8.84 -5.03 -3.68
CA LEU A 47 9.21 -6.37 -3.25
C LEU A 47 10.49 -6.79 -3.97
N ASP A 48 11.59 -6.08 -3.71
CA ASP A 48 12.90 -6.45 -4.23
C ASP A 48 13.40 -7.70 -3.51
N PHE A 49 13.31 -8.88 -4.13
CA PHE A 49 13.88 -10.12 -3.57
C PHE A 49 15.29 -10.43 -4.09
N VAL A 50 15.89 -9.55 -4.88
CA VAL A 50 17.28 -9.67 -5.35
C VAL A 50 18.25 -9.21 -4.25
N SER A 51 17.89 -8.17 -3.51
CA SER A 51 18.65 -7.71 -2.34
C SER A 51 18.37 -8.55 -1.10
N ASP A 52 19.46 -8.90 -0.38
CA ASP A 52 19.41 -9.53 0.95
C ASP A 52 18.97 -8.57 2.07
N ASP A 53 18.82 -7.27 1.79
CA ASP A 53 18.29 -6.31 2.76
C ASP A 53 16.86 -6.70 3.15
N ARG A 54 16.53 -6.71 4.43
CA ARG A 54 15.18 -7.09 4.89
C ARG A 54 14.21 -5.92 4.93
N GLN A 55 14.66 -4.68 4.73
CA GLN A 55 13.76 -3.53 4.69
C GLN A 55 12.97 -3.51 3.37
N LEU A 56 11.67 -3.29 3.47
CA LEU A 56 10.86 -2.96 2.29
C LEU A 56 11.23 -1.57 1.76
N VAL A 57 11.38 -1.46 0.45
CA VAL A 57 11.74 -0.21 -0.22
C VAL A 57 10.47 0.58 -0.51
N LEU A 58 10.37 1.81 -0.01
CA LEU A 58 9.24 2.68 -0.29
C LEU A 58 9.34 3.17 -1.74
N ALA A 59 8.38 2.79 -2.58
CA ALA A 59 8.31 3.13 -3.99
C ALA A 59 7.29 4.25 -4.28
N GLY A 60 6.43 4.60 -3.31
CA GLY A 60 5.39 5.62 -3.48
C GLY A 60 4.68 5.92 -2.17
N THR A 61 4.18 7.14 -2.00
CA THR A 61 3.33 7.49 -0.86
C THR A 61 2.38 8.61 -1.23
N THR A 62 1.16 8.57 -0.71
CA THR A 62 0.19 9.65 -0.84
C THR A 62 -0.67 9.76 0.42
N PRO A 63 -0.99 10.98 0.90
CA PRO A 63 -1.93 11.15 1.99
C PRO A 63 -3.30 10.58 1.65
N SER A 64 -3.94 9.95 2.63
CA SER A 64 -5.37 9.62 2.58
C SER A 64 -6.14 10.51 3.55
N SER A 65 -7.40 10.77 3.24
CA SER A 65 -8.28 11.53 4.13
C SER A 65 -8.48 10.81 5.46
N GLU A 66 -8.54 9.48 5.40
CA GLU A 66 -8.90 8.63 6.53
C GLU A 66 -8.10 7.33 6.55
N ARG A 67 -8.15 6.64 7.69
CA ARG A 67 -7.48 5.35 7.90
C ARG A 67 -8.25 4.20 7.24
N PHE A 68 -7.53 3.14 6.90
CA PHE A 68 -8.04 2.00 6.13
C PHE A 68 -8.50 0.85 7.03
N ASN A 69 -9.72 0.38 6.80
CA ASN A 69 -10.24 -0.88 7.34
C ASN A 69 -9.87 -2.08 6.45
N ARG A 70 -9.79 -1.85 5.14
CA ARG A 70 -9.48 -2.84 4.10
C ARG A 70 -8.76 -2.17 2.95
N LEU A 71 -7.89 -2.94 2.30
CA LEU A 71 -7.27 -2.61 1.02
C LEU A 71 -7.37 -3.81 0.08
N SER A 72 -7.51 -3.52 -1.21
CA SER A 72 -7.44 -4.49 -2.29
C SER A 72 -6.74 -3.86 -3.48
N TRP A 73 -6.00 -4.66 -4.23
CA TRP A 73 -5.35 -4.23 -5.45
C TRP A 73 -5.81 -5.16 -6.57
N GLY A 74 -6.54 -4.60 -7.52
CA GLY A 74 -7.12 -5.31 -8.65
C GLY A 74 -6.36 -5.05 -9.95
N LYS A 75 -6.44 -5.99 -10.88
CA LYS A 75 -5.91 -5.81 -12.24
C LYS A 75 -6.66 -4.71 -12.97
N GLY A 76 -5.94 -3.95 -13.80
CA GLY A 76 -6.53 -2.95 -14.68
C GLY A 76 -7.21 -3.59 -15.90
N PRO A 77 -7.89 -2.78 -16.74
CA PRO A 77 -8.37 -3.23 -18.02
C PRO A 77 -7.23 -3.78 -18.88
N ALA A 78 -7.51 -4.85 -19.63
CA ALA A 78 -6.54 -5.43 -20.54
C ALA A 78 -6.03 -4.36 -21.54
N ASN A 79 -4.72 -4.33 -21.77
CA ASN A 79 -4.03 -3.39 -22.66
C ASN A 79 -4.18 -1.90 -22.28
N SER A 80 -4.54 -1.57 -21.04
CA SER A 80 -4.52 -0.19 -20.57
C SER A 80 -3.10 0.22 -20.18
N GLU A 81 -2.53 1.19 -20.90
CA GLU A 81 -1.28 1.81 -20.47
C GLU A 81 -1.49 2.68 -19.22
N GLU A 82 -2.61 3.41 -19.15
CA GLU A 82 -2.91 4.30 -18.02
C GLU A 82 -3.04 3.55 -16.69
N TYR A 83 -3.64 2.36 -16.72
CA TYR A 83 -3.86 1.49 -15.55
C TYR A 83 -3.02 0.21 -15.66
N SER A 84 -1.80 0.31 -16.18
CA SER A 84 -0.92 -0.85 -16.40
C SER A 84 -0.52 -1.57 -15.11
N LEU A 85 -0.59 -0.87 -13.97
CA LEU A 85 -0.41 -1.45 -12.64
C LEU A 85 -1.74 -1.68 -11.91
N GLY A 86 -2.87 -1.62 -12.63
CA GLY A 86 -4.20 -1.81 -12.08
C GLY A 86 -4.73 -0.67 -11.21
N LEU A 87 -5.55 -1.02 -10.21
CA LEU A 87 -6.23 -0.09 -9.32
C LEU A 87 -6.18 -0.58 -7.89
N ILE A 88 -5.91 0.34 -6.96
CA ILE A 88 -6.02 0.09 -5.52
C ILE A 88 -7.34 0.65 -5.04
N ALA A 89 -8.11 -0.17 -4.31
CA ALA A 89 -9.35 0.22 -3.65
C ALA A 89 -9.20 0.08 -2.13
N GLY A 90 -9.63 1.10 -1.39
CA GLY A 90 -9.53 1.12 0.07
C GLY A 90 -10.81 1.60 0.73
N GLY A 91 -11.34 0.80 1.65
CA GLY A 91 -12.47 1.17 2.48
C GLY A 91 -11.99 1.85 3.76
N MET A 92 -12.44 3.07 4.01
CA MET A 92 -11.95 3.92 5.09
C MET A 92 -12.90 3.99 6.29
N VAL A 93 -12.46 4.61 7.40
CA VAL A 93 -13.23 4.69 8.66
C VAL A 93 -14.44 5.61 8.61
N ASP A 94 -14.44 6.60 7.72
CA ASP A 94 -15.57 7.50 7.46
C ASP A 94 -16.68 6.86 6.59
N GLY A 95 -16.47 5.63 6.13
CA GLY A 95 -17.38 4.91 5.24
C GLY A 95 -17.15 5.18 3.75
N ASN A 96 -16.22 6.06 3.38
CA ASN A 96 -15.87 6.29 1.98
C ASN A 96 -14.95 5.20 1.43
N ILE A 97 -15.01 5.03 0.11
CA ILE A 97 -14.09 4.19 -0.65
C ILE A 97 -13.21 5.09 -1.51
N GLY A 98 -11.89 5.00 -1.33
CA GLY A 98 -10.94 5.63 -2.24
C GLY A 98 -10.49 4.66 -3.34
N LEU A 99 -10.19 5.22 -4.50
CA LEU A 99 -9.56 4.54 -5.63
C LEU A 99 -8.28 5.27 -6.01
N TRP A 100 -7.19 4.53 -6.18
CA TRP A 100 -5.89 5.07 -6.55
C TRP A 100 -5.35 4.35 -7.78
N ASN A 101 -4.76 5.12 -8.69
CA ASN A 101 -3.93 4.59 -9.77
C ASN A 101 -2.48 4.47 -9.28
N PRO A 102 -1.97 3.27 -8.95
CA PRO A 102 -0.61 3.06 -8.46
C PRO A 102 0.46 3.53 -9.44
N LYS A 103 0.20 3.50 -10.76
CA LYS A 103 1.14 4.01 -11.76
C LYS A 103 1.47 5.49 -11.57
N ALA A 104 0.52 6.28 -11.08
CA ALA A 104 0.71 7.71 -10.82
C ALA A 104 1.38 7.99 -9.47
N LEU A 105 1.52 6.98 -8.60
CA LEU A 105 2.03 7.13 -7.22
C LEU A 105 3.48 6.67 -7.07
N ILE A 106 3.97 5.83 -7.98
CA ILE A 106 5.33 5.29 -7.95
C ILE A 106 6.28 6.30 -8.63
N TRP A 107 7.42 6.60 -7.98
CA TRP A 107 8.41 7.61 -8.40
C TRP A 107 9.70 7.00 -8.97
#